data_AF-A0A1A0DCP6-F1
#
_entry.id   AF-A0A1A0DCP6-F1
#
_cell.length_a   1.000
_cell.length_b   1.000
_cell.length_c   1.000
_cell.angle_alpha   90.00
_cell.angle_beta   90.00
_cell.angle_gamma   90.00
#
_symmetry.space_group_name_H-M   'P 1'
#
loop_
_entity.id
_entity.type
_entity.pdbx_description
1 polymer ?
#
loop_
_entity_poly.entity_id
_entity_poly.type
_entity_poly.pdbx_seq_one_letter_code
_entity_poly.pdbx_strand_id
1 'polypeptide(L)'
;MEQTQTVEQKAPAKKYELTDETTKSWDGRTLHRIRALVAIASIGVAAGELGGFIEAETNLEQSGNAWVSGNARVSGNARVSGNAWVSGNAWVSGNAWVSGNARVSGNARVSGQRIYAAQSTLDLTRTSMPCSA
;
A
#
# COMPACT_ATOMS: atom_id res chain seq x y z
N MET A 1 -34.75 -31.90 1.66
CA MET A 1 -34.86 -30.50 1.18
C MET A 1 -33.81 -29.72 1.94
N GLU A 2 -32.60 -29.61 1.40
CA GLU A 2 -31.50 -28.94 2.10
C GLU A 2 -31.25 -27.62 1.37
N GLN A 3 -31.82 -26.55 1.92
CA GLN A 3 -31.52 -25.19 1.46
C GLN A 3 -30.21 -24.79 2.14
N THR A 4 -29.09 -25.06 1.47
CA THR A 4 -27.80 -24.48 1.85
C THR A 4 -27.90 -22.97 1.68
N GLN A 5 -27.89 -22.27 2.81
CA GLN A 5 -27.83 -20.82 2.89
C GLN A 5 -26.55 -20.33 2.19
N THR A 6 -26.69 -19.85 0.95
CA THR A 6 -25.71 -18.95 0.36
C THR A 6 -25.78 -17.66 1.17
N VAL A 7 -25.01 -17.60 2.25
CA VAL A 7 -24.68 -16.33 2.90
C VAL A 7 -23.85 -15.59 1.86
N GLU A 8 -24.52 -14.81 1.01
CA GLU A 8 -23.93 -13.64 0.39
C GLU A 8 -23.43 -12.80 1.56
N GLN A 9 -22.19 -13.04 1.96
CA GLN A 9 -21.44 -12.07 2.71
C GLN A 9 -21.40 -10.87 1.78
N LYS A 10 -22.37 -9.97 1.95
CA LYS A 10 -22.29 -8.59 1.49
C LYS A 10 -21.11 -8.02 2.24
N ALA A 11 -19.92 -8.35 1.74
CA ALA A 11 -18.66 -7.94 2.30
C ALA A 11 -18.73 -6.42 2.40
N PRO A 12 -18.18 -5.81 3.47
CA PRO A 12 -17.97 -4.37 3.43
C PRO A 12 -17.27 -4.09 2.10
N ALA A 13 -17.74 -3.08 1.35
CA ALA A 13 -17.24 -2.81 0.00
C ALA A 13 -15.72 -2.60 0.05
N LYS A 14 -14.97 -3.70 -0.08
CA LYS A 14 -13.52 -3.71 0.02
C LYS A 14 -13.03 -3.04 -1.24
N LYS A 15 -12.18 -2.05 -1.06
CA LYS A 15 -11.59 -1.31 -2.16
C LYS A 15 -10.59 -2.18 -2.92
N TYR A 16 -9.94 -3.10 -2.21
CA TYR A 16 -8.94 -4.00 -2.76
C TYR A 16 -8.91 -5.33 -2.00
N GLU A 17 -8.37 -6.35 -2.65
CA GLU A 17 -8.12 -7.69 -2.10
C GLU A 17 -6.61 -8.00 -2.07
N LEU A 18 -6.22 -8.87 -1.15
CA LEU A 18 -4.89 -9.49 -1.12
C LEU A 18 -4.93 -10.72 -2.01
N THR A 19 -4.01 -10.80 -2.96
CA THR A 19 -3.87 -11.98 -3.83
C THR A 19 -2.95 -13.02 -3.21
N ASP A 20 -2.97 -14.24 -3.76
CA ASP A 20 -2.04 -15.32 -3.38
C ASP A 20 -0.59 -15.06 -3.82
N GLU A 21 -0.36 -14.05 -4.68
CA GLU A 21 0.98 -13.65 -5.08
C GLU A 21 1.70 -13.02 -3.89
N THR A 22 2.69 -13.74 -3.37
CA THR A 22 3.48 -13.30 -2.22
C THR A 22 4.93 -13.08 -2.59
N THR A 23 5.54 -12.06 -1.99
CA THR A 23 6.97 -11.77 -2.08
C THR A 23 7.57 -11.69 -0.68
N LYS A 24 8.82 -12.12 -0.55
CA LYS A 24 9.55 -12.00 0.72
C LYS A 24 10.27 -10.66 0.77
N SER A 25 10.05 -9.93 1.86
CA SER A 25 10.90 -8.80 2.22
C SER A 25 12.31 -9.30 2.57
N TRP A 26 13.30 -8.42 2.47
CA TRP A 26 14.66 -8.66 2.98
C TRP A 26 14.68 -9.07 4.47
N ASP A 27 13.68 -8.63 5.23
CA ASP A 27 13.49 -8.90 6.66
C ASP A 27 12.80 -10.26 6.94
N GLY A 28 12.53 -11.07 5.90
CA GLY A 28 11.87 -12.36 6.04
C GLY A 28 10.34 -12.31 6.17
N ARG A 29 9.73 -11.12 6.19
CA ARG A 29 8.26 -10.95 6.19
C ARG A 29 7.66 -11.27 4.82
N THR A 30 6.47 -11.89 4.83
CA THR A 30 5.70 -12.18 3.61
C THR A 30 4.79 -11.01 3.29
N LEU A 31 4.86 -10.49 2.07
CA LEU A 31 3.94 -9.49 1.57
C LEU A 31 3.09 -10.08 0.46
N HIS A 32 1.80 -9.78 0.47
CA HIS A 32 0.83 -10.15 -0.52
C HIS A 32 0.61 -9.01 -1.51
N ARG A 33 0.50 -9.33 -2.79
CA ARG A 33 0.18 -8.33 -3.79
C ARG A 33 -1.29 -7.94 -3.69
N ILE A 34 -1.57 -6.65 -3.76
CA ILE A 34 -2.94 -6.14 -3.73
C ILE A 34 -3.52 -6.05 -5.13
N ARG A 35 -4.83 -6.24 -5.23
CA ARG A 35 -5.59 -6.01 -6.45
C ARG A 35 -6.76 -5.08 -6.17
N ALA A 36 -6.91 -4.04 -6.98
CA ALA A 36 -8.03 -3.12 -6.85
C ALA A 36 -9.33 -3.88 -7.18
N LEU A 37 -10.34 -3.76 -6.34
CA LEU A 37 -11.70 -4.20 -6.64
C LEU A 37 -12.53 -3.02 -7.16
N VAL A 38 -12.15 -1.79 -6.78
CA VAL A 38 -12.84 -0.55 -7.11
C VAL A 38 -11.87 0.41 -7.81
N ALA A 39 -12.36 1.11 -8.82
CA ALA A 39 -11.59 2.13 -9.51
C ALA A 39 -11.36 3.34 -8.59
N ILE A 40 -10.11 3.78 -8.48
CA ILE A 40 -9.71 4.90 -7.63
C ILE A 40 -9.47 6.09 -8.54
N ALA A 41 -10.55 6.80 -8.88
CA ALA A 41 -10.51 7.93 -9.79
C ALA A 41 -9.49 9.01 -9.37
N SER A 42 -9.25 9.17 -8.06
CA SER A 42 -8.29 10.14 -7.52
C SER A 42 -6.84 9.93 -7.97
N ILE A 43 -6.48 8.71 -8.39
CA ILE A 43 -5.13 8.35 -8.81
C ILE A 43 -5.10 7.63 -10.17
N GLY A 44 -6.26 7.53 -10.84
CA GLY A 44 -6.38 6.90 -12.16
C GLY A 44 -6.22 5.39 -12.17
N VAL A 45 -6.46 4.70 -11.05
CA VAL A 45 -6.35 3.23 -10.97
C VAL A 45 -7.68 2.59 -11.34
N ALA A 46 -7.66 1.62 -12.25
CA ALA A 46 -8.86 0.90 -12.68
C ALA A 46 -9.22 -0.22 -11.69
N ALA A 47 -10.52 -0.56 -11.63
CA ALA A 47 -10.96 -1.75 -10.92
C ALA A 47 -10.34 -3.00 -11.60
N GLY A 48 -9.79 -3.90 -10.79
CA GLY A 48 -9.10 -5.11 -11.23
C GLY A 48 -7.59 -4.97 -11.40
N GLU A 49 -7.04 -3.76 -11.31
CA GLU A 49 -5.62 -3.48 -11.53
C GLU A 49 -4.74 -4.02 -10.38
N LEU A 50 -3.62 -4.65 -10.75
CA LEU A 50 -2.64 -5.14 -9.80
C LEU A 50 -1.81 -3.99 -9.23
N GLY A 51 -1.80 -3.89 -7.91
CA GLY A 51 -1.01 -2.92 -7.17
C GLY A 51 0.33 -3.48 -6.70
N GLY A 52 0.85 -2.86 -5.65
CA GLY A 52 2.06 -3.30 -4.96
C GLY A 52 1.78 -4.36 -3.90
N PHE A 53 2.72 -4.52 -2.98
CA PHE A 53 2.76 -5.58 -1.99
C PHE A 53 2.56 -5.01 -0.58
N ILE A 54 1.67 -5.63 0.20
CA ILE A 54 1.46 -5.29 1.61
C ILE A 54 1.51 -6.55 2.46
N GLU A 55 1.99 -6.44 3.70
CA GLU A 55 2.02 -7.57 4.64
C GLU A 55 0.61 -7.97 5.12
N ALA A 56 -0.21 -7.00 5.49
CA ALA A 56 -1.57 -7.21 5.98
C ALA A 56 -2.50 -6.05 5.58
N GLU A 57 -3.83 -6.29 5.61
CA GLU A 57 -4.84 -5.24 5.35
C GLU A 57 -4.72 -4.05 6.32
N THR A 58 -4.08 -4.24 7.49
CA THR A 58 -3.81 -3.15 8.44
C THR A 58 -2.81 -2.12 7.92
N ASN A 59 -2.01 -2.47 6.90
CA ASN A 59 -1.00 -1.59 6.33
C ASN A 59 -1.58 -0.59 5.34
N LEU A 60 -2.72 -0.89 4.73
CA LEU A 60 -3.37 -0.02 3.76
C LEU A 60 -4.83 0.18 4.15
N GLU A 61 -5.23 1.41 4.40
CA GLU A 61 -6.60 1.69 4.79
C GLU A 61 -7.56 1.39 3.62
N GLN A 62 -8.63 0.64 3.91
CA GLN A 62 -9.70 0.36 2.94
C GLN A 62 -10.57 1.61 2.67
N SER A 63 -10.55 2.58 3.59
CA SER A 63 -11.23 3.87 3.49
C SER A 63 -10.31 4.93 2.86
N GLY A 64 -10.88 5.79 2.00
CA GLY A 64 -10.16 6.87 1.33
C GLY A 64 -9.52 6.49 0.00
N ASN A 65 -8.65 7.36 -0.51
CA ASN A 65 -7.98 7.22 -1.80
C ASN A 65 -6.57 6.61 -1.68
N ALA A 66 -6.18 6.13 -0.50
CA ALA A 66 -4.89 5.52 -0.27
C ALA A 66 -4.63 4.32 -1.20
N TRP A 67 -3.45 4.26 -1.82
CA TRP A 67 -3.13 3.19 -2.76
C TRP A 67 -1.64 2.88 -2.85
N VAL A 68 -1.35 1.61 -3.12
CA VAL A 68 0.00 1.11 -3.36
C VAL A 68 0.04 0.46 -4.75
N SER A 69 0.82 1.01 -5.68
CA SER A 69 0.96 0.49 -7.04
C SER A 69 2.40 0.12 -7.40
N GLY A 70 2.57 -0.64 -8.49
CA GLY A 70 3.89 -1.07 -8.97
C GLY A 70 4.53 -2.14 -8.09
N ASN A 71 5.83 -2.01 -7.82
CA ASN A 71 6.60 -2.90 -6.95
C ASN A 71 6.74 -2.36 -5.52
N ALA A 72 5.91 -1.38 -5.15
CA ALA A 72 5.97 -0.79 -3.82
C ALA A 72 5.66 -1.84 -2.75
N ARG A 73 6.36 -1.78 -1.61
CA ARG A 73 6.29 -2.77 -0.55
C ARG A 73 5.99 -2.09 0.77
N VAL A 74 4.91 -2.47 1.44
CA VAL A 74 4.53 -1.96 2.76
C VAL A 74 4.52 -3.11 3.75
N SER A 75 5.33 -3.01 4.80
CA SER A 75 5.49 -4.08 5.80
C SER A 75 5.69 -3.55 7.22
N GLY A 76 5.58 -4.41 8.22
CA GLY A 76 5.64 -4.07 9.64
C GLY A 76 4.43 -3.26 10.10
N ASN A 77 4.66 -2.28 10.97
CA ASN A 77 3.61 -1.41 11.52
C ASN A 77 3.29 -0.20 10.62
N ALA A 78 3.74 -0.23 9.37
CA ALA A 78 3.53 0.87 8.44
C ALA A 78 2.03 0.99 8.10
N ARG A 79 1.49 2.21 8.01
CA ARG A 79 0.09 2.44 7.63
C ARG A 79 -0.03 3.51 6.57
N VAL A 80 -0.79 3.23 5.53
CA VAL A 80 -1.07 4.13 4.42
C VAL A 80 -2.56 4.47 4.44
N SER A 81 -2.91 5.74 4.62
CA SER A 81 -4.30 6.19 4.81
C SER A 81 -4.59 7.54 4.13
N GLY A 82 -5.87 7.92 4.05
CA GLY A 82 -6.29 9.19 3.44
C GLY A 82 -6.16 9.17 1.91
N ASN A 83 -5.38 10.09 1.32
CA ASN A 83 -5.10 10.18 -0.13
C ASN A 83 -3.64 9.83 -0.47
N ALA A 84 -2.98 9.05 0.39
CA ALA A 84 -1.59 8.68 0.22
C ALA A 84 -1.40 7.72 -0.96
N TRP A 85 -0.46 8.04 -1.84
CA TRP A 85 -0.14 7.20 -2.99
C TRP A 85 1.32 6.75 -2.94
N VAL A 86 1.53 5.45 -2.94
CA VAL A 86 2.84 4.81 -2.97
C VAL A 86 2.99 4.07 -4.29
N SER A 87 4.04 4.35 -5.06
CA SER A 87 4.25 3.75 -6.37
C SER A 87 5.74 3.49 -6.67
N GLY A 88 6.03 2.76 -7.76
CA GLY A 88 7.40 2.44 -8.16
C GLY A 88 8.00 1.27 -7.37
N ASN A 89 9.23 1.42 -6.87
CA ASN A 89 9.93 0.43 -6.03
C ASN A 89 10.06 0.94 -4.58
N ALA A 90 9.09 1.74 -4.13
CA ALA A 90 9.13 2.33 -2.80
C ALA A 90 9.02 1.25 -1.71
N TRP A 91 9.78 1.40 -0.64
CA TRP A 91 9.75 0.51 0.51
C TRP A 91 9.32 1.27 1.75
N VAL A 92 8.19 0.88 2.33
CA VAL A 92 7.68 1.44 3.58
C VAL A 92 7.69 0.33 4.63
N SER A 93 8.42 0.54 5.72
CA SER A 93 8.59 -0.48 6.76
C SER A 93 8.73 0.15 8.15
N GLY A 94 8.67 -0.67 9.20
CA GLY A 94 8.75 -0.21 10.59
C GLY A 94 7.48 0.51 11.04
N ASN A 95 7.60 1.62 11.78
CA ASN A 95 6.46 2.39 12.32
C ASN A 95 6.05 3.58 11.43
N ALA A 96 6.16 3.43 10.11
CA ALA A 96 5.92 4.50 9.17
C ALA A 96 4.42 4.76 8.95
N TRP A 97 3.93 5.95 9.30
CA TRP A 97 2.58 6.37 8.91
C TRP A 97 2.66 7.33 7.74
N VAL A 98 1.91 7.02 6.69
CA VAL A 98 1.80 7.78 5.44
C VAL A 98 0.34 8.14 5.28
N SER A 99 -0.03 9.35 5.65
CA SER A 99 -1.42 9.83 5.61
C SER A 99 -1.52 11.19 4.93
N GLY A 100 -2.74 11.60 4.57
CA GLY A 100 -2.98 12.89 3.91
C GLY A 100 -2.77 12.79 2.40
N ASN A 101 -2.11 13.77 1.79
CA ASN A 101 -1.85 13.80 0.34
C ASN A 101 -0.41 13.35 0.00
N ALA A 102 0.12 12.39 0.77
CA ALA A 102 1.47 11.88 0.59
C ALA A 102 1.65 11.25 -0.79
N ARG A 103 2.77 11.54 -1.45
CA ARG A 103 3.17 10.84 -2.67
C ARG A 103 4.58 10.31 -2.49
N VAL A 104 4.70 8.99 -2.51
CA VAL A 104 5.96 8.27 -2.37
C VAL A 104 6.16 7.46 -3.64
N SER A 105 7.09 7.88 -4.48
CA SER A 105 7.34 7.24 -5.77
C SER A 105 8.83 6.97 -6.00
N GLY A 106 9.14 6.12 -6.98
CA GLY A 106 10.52 5.78 -7.32
C GLY A 106 11.13 4.75 -6.37
N ASN A 107 12.39 4.94 -5.95
CA ASN A 107 13.13 4.02 -5.08
C ASN A 107 13.14 4.49 -3.61
N ALA A 108 12.08 5.17 -3.17
CA ALA A 108 11.98 5.72 -1.83
C ALA A 108 12.06 4.64 -0.75
N ARG A 109 12.82 4.87 0.32
CA ARG A 109 12.87 3.96 1.49
C ARG A 109 12.46 4.72 2.73
N VAL A 110 11.38 4.29 3.34
CA VAL A 110 10.81 4.86 4.56
C VAL A 110 10.84 3.78 5.63
N SER A 111 11.68 3.98 6.65
CA SER A 111 11.73 3.13 7.85
C SER A 111 11.76 3.99 9.11
N GLY A 112 10.97 3.61 10.11
CA GLY A 112 11.11 4.14 11.48
C GLY A 112 10.63 5.58 11.76
N GLN A 113 10.23 6.36 10.75
CA GLN A 113 9.74 7.74 10.94
C GLN A 113 8.28 7.89 10.53
N ARG A 114 7.56 8.73 11.29
CA ARG A 114 6.16 9.07 11.06
C ARG A 114 6.08 10.16 9.99
N ILE A 115 5.65 9.83 8.78
CA ILE A 115 5.58 10.76 7.64
C ILE A 115 4.16 11.34 7.50
N TYR A 116 3.95 12.50 8.13
CA TYR A 116 2.74 13.28 7.89
C TYR A 116 2.95 14.15 6.66
N ALA A 117 2.50 13.70 5.48
CA ALA A 117 2.56 14.54 4.30
C ALA A 117 1.33 15.44 4.26
N ALA A 118 1.45 16.63 4.85
CA ALA A 118 0.48 17.68 4.61
C ALA A 118 0.58 18.19 3.14
N GLN A 119 1.78 18.25 2.54
CA GLN A 119 2.02 18.51 1.10
C GLN A 119 3.42 18.01 0.62
N SER A 120 3.95 16.94 1.21
CA SER A 120 5.33 16.50 0.95
C SER A 120 5.38 15.51 -0.23
N THR A 121 5.70 15.99 -1.42
CA THR A 121 6.07 15.13 -2.55
C THR A 121 7.48 14.59 -2.29
N LEU A 122 7.58 13.38 -1.75
CA LEU A 122 8.85 12.68 -1.58
C LEU A 122 9.21 12.00 -2.91
N ASP A 123 9.65 12.81 -3.87
CA ASP A 123 10.29 12.30 -5.08
C ASP A 123 11.77 12.08 -4.79
N LEU A 124 12.11 10.89 -4.27
CA LEU A 124 13.49 10.53 -3.93
C LEU A 124 14.31 10.08 -5.14
N THR A 125 13.91 10.42 -6.38
CA THR A 125 14.80 10.31 -7.56
C THR A 125 16.13 11.07 -7.39
N ARG A 126 16.24 11.95 -6.37
CA ARG A 126 17.46 12.72 -6.02
C ARG A 126 18.11 12.39 -4.67
N THR A 127 17.79 11.28 -4.00
CA THR A 127 18.52 10.88 -2.77
C THR A 127 19.11 9.50 -2.88
N SER A 128 20.24 9.44 -3.58
CA SER A 128 21.40 8.86 -2.92
C SER A 128 21.67 9.72 -1.66
N MET A 129 21.13 9.35 -0.51
CA MET A 129 21.89 9.67 0.70
C MET A 129 23.08 8.70 0.66
N PRO A 130 24.33 9.17 0.46
CA PRO A 130 25.47 8.29 0.60
C PRO A 130 25.41 7.75 2.03
N CYS A 131 25.51 6.42 2.13
CA CYS A 131 25.89 5.75 3.35
C CYS A 131 27.12 6.52 3.88
N SER A 132 26.94 7.32 4.93
CA SER A 132 28.07 8.00 5.57
C SER A 132 28.78 6.94 6.39
N ALA A 133 30.04 6.70 6.02
CA ALA A 133 30.97 5.80 6.70
C ALA A 133 31.25 6.24 8.14
#